data_AF-A0A0M4EAI0-F1
#
_entry.id   AF-A0A0M4EAI0-F1
#
_cell.length_a   1.000
_cell.length_b   1.000
_cell.length_c   1.000
_cell.angle_alpha   90.00
_cell.angle_beta   90.00
_cell.angle_gamma   90.00
#
_symmetry.space_group_name_H-M   'P 1'
#
loop_
_entity.id
_entity.type
_entity.pdbx_description
1 polymer ?
#
loop_
_entity_poly.entity_id
_entity_poly.type
_entity_poly.pdbx_seq_one_letter_code
_entity_poly.pdbx_strand_id
1 'polypeptide(L)'
;MKVPDFCKDMYNPELVWYKYWTKYALNAAEVRDQCALPGVKLIYEPFNIDVAFSVSGTLLSGRHKIVITMEAIDPMYKKAAQSICFEMIGAIFEQS
;
A
#
# COMPACT_ATOMS: atom_id res chain seq x y z
N MET A 1 18.56 4.00 -8.07
CA MET A 1 17.32 4.22 -7.30
C MET A 1 17.46 3.46 -5.99
N LYS A 2 17.53 4.16 -4.85
CA LYS A 2 17.56 3.50 -3.53
C LYS A 2 16.12 3.13 -3.21
N VAL A 3 15.81 1.85 -3.09
CA VAL A 3 14.48 1.44 -2.59
C VAL A 3 14.39 2.02 -1.17
N PRO A 4 13.42 2.90 -0.87
CA PRO A 4 13.24 3.44 0.47
C PRO A 4 13.08 2.28 1.44
N ASP A 5 13.70 2.40 2.62
CA ASP A 5 13.56 1.40 3.66
C ASP A 5 12.13 1.49 4.21
N PHE A 6 11.24 0.62 3.70
CA PHE A 6 9.84 0.60 4.11
C PHE A 6 9.69 0.55 5.63
N CYS A 7 10.50 -0.24 6.34
CA CYS A 7 10.41 -0.35 7.79
C CYS A 7 10.63 0.99 8.49
N LYS A 8 11.60 1.75 8.00
CA LYS A 8 11.91 3.08 8.53
C LYS A 8 10.86 4.12 8.14
N ASP A 9 10.31 3.98 6.94
CA ASP A 9 9.54 5.02 6.25
C ASP A 9 8.02 4.83 6.34
N MET A 10 7.55 3.65 6.76
CA MET A 10 6.14 3.30 6.72
C MET A 10 5.25 4.23 7.55
N TYR A 11 5.77 4.86 8.60
CA TYR A 11 5.03 5.85 9.41
C TYR A 11 5.56 7.28 9.25
N ASN A 12 6.30 7.56 8.17
CA ASN A 12 6.72 8.91 7.84
C ASN A 12 5.57 9.67 7.16
N PRO A 13 5.07 10.78 7.74
CA PRO A 13 3.94 11.53 7.20
C PRO A 13 4.12 12.04 5.77
N GLU A 14 5.37 12.23 5.34
CA GLU A 14 5.68 12.75 4.00
C GLU A 14 5.61 11.70 2.91
N LEU A 15 5.63 10.42 3.26
CA LEU A 15 5.76 9.32 2.32
C LEU A 15 4.43 8.66 2.00
N VAL A 16 4.34 8.09 0.80
CA VAL A 16 3.11 7.53 0.22
C VAL A 16 2.51 6.41 1.08
N TRP A 17 3.36 5.62 1.77
CA TRP A 17 2.92 4.55 2.65
C TRP A 17 2.03 5.05 3.78
N TYR A 18 2.43 6.14 4.44
CA TYR A 18 1.63 6.74 5.49
C TYR A 18 0.41 7.45 4.93
N LYS A 19 0.59 8.25 3.87
CA LYS A 19 -0.50 9.05 3.28
C LYS A 19 -1.72 8.20 2.87
N TYR A 20 -1.49 6.97 2.40
CA TYR A 20 -2.55 6.16 1.81
C TYR A 20 -2.84 4.83 2.51
N TRP A 21 -1.95 4.33 3.38
CA TRP A 21 -2.10 3.00 3.95
C TRP A 21 -1.92 2.94 5.48
N THR A 22 -0.71 3.09 5.99
CA THR A 22 -0.38 2.73 7.38
C THR A 22 -0.99 3.67 8.42
N LYS A 23 -1.37 4.89 8.04
CA LYS A 23 -2.11 5.81 8.93
C LYS A 23 -3.46 5.25 9.40
N TYR A 24 -4.01 4.27 8.68
CA TYR A 24 -5.28 3.63 8.99
C TYR A 24 -5.13 2.37 9.87
N ALA A 25 -3.90 1.99 10.23
CA ALA A 25 -3.67 0.83 11.11
C ALA A 25 -4.12 1.16 12.54
N LEU A 26 -5.12 0.42 13.04
CA LEU A 26 -5.71 0.62 14.36
C LEU A 26 -4.71 0.33 15.49
N ASN A 27 -3.81 -0.62 15.27
CA ASN A 27 -2.76 -1.00 16.21
C ASN A 27 -1.39 -0.40 15.87
N ALA A 28 -1.37 0.75 15.17
CA ALA A 28 -0.13 1.42 14.76
C ALA A 28 0.83 1.65 15.93
N ALA A 29 0.34 2.04 17.10
CA ALA A 29 1.17 2.30 18.28
C ALA A 29 1.95 1.05 18.76
N GLU A 30 1.39 -0.16 18.57
CA GLU A 30 2.01 -1.42 19.00
C GLU A 30 3.02 -1.94 17.97
N VAL A 31 2.72 -1.75 16.68
CA VAL A 31 3.44 -2.38 15.57
C VAL A 31 4.43 -1.43 14.87
N ARG A 32 4.46 -0.14 15.24
CA ARG A 32 5.29 0.90 14.60
C ARG A 32 6.77 0.52 14.52
N ASP A 33 7.30 -0.05 15.60
CA ASP A 33 8.72 -0.39 15.69
C ASP A 33 9.01 -1.85 15.31
N GLN A 34 7.97 -2.63 14.97
CA GLN A 34 8.09 -4.06 14.69
C GLN A 34 8.25 -4.36 13.19
N CYS A 35 8.02 -3.39 12.29
CA CYS A 35 7.96 -3.61 10.84
C CYS A 35 7.09 -4.83 10.44
N ALA A 36 7.14 -5.28 9.19
CA ALA A 36 6.50 -6.49 8.70
C ALA A 36 7.24 -7.77 9.13
N LEU A 37 7.66 -7.85 10.40
CA LEU A 37 8.27 -9.06 10.94
C LEU A 37 7.26 -10.21 11.01
N PRO A 38 7.72 -11.47 10.94
CA PRO A 38 6.83 -12.62 11.09
C PRO A 38 6.02 -12.54 12.39
N GLY A 39 4.69 -12.69 12.28
CA GLY A 39 3.77 -12.64 13.42
C GLY A 39 3.17 -11.26 13.71
N VAL A 40 3.75 -10.19 13.16
CA VAL A 40 3.17 -8.84 13.26
C VAL A 40 1.93 -8.76 12.37
N LYS A 41 0.82 -8.30 12.93
CA LYS A 41 -0.43 -8.08 12.18
C LYS A 41 -0.76 -6.60 12.18
N LEU A 42 -0.93 -6.01 10.99
CA LEU A 42 -1.51 -4.69 10.85
C LEU A 42 -3.04 -4.84 10.78
N ILE A 43 -3.75 -4.25 11.74
CA ILE A 43 -5.19 -4.37 11.85
C ILE A 43 -5.85 -3.12 11.28
N TYR A 44 -6.81 -3.30 10.38
CA TYR A 44 -7.54 -2.23 9.72
C TYR A 44 -9.04 -2.47 9.81
N GLU A 45 -9.82 -1.40 10.01
CA GLU A 45 -11.22 -1.35 9.58
C GLU A 45 -11.30 -0.89 8.12
N PRO A 46 -12.38 -1.17 7.37
CA PRO A 46 -12.54 -0.67 6.01
C PRO A 46 -12.36 0.85 5.96
N PHE A 47 -11.40 1.34 5.16
CA PHE A 47 -11.10 2.75 4.99
C PHE A 47 -11.13 3.14 3.51
N ASN A 48 -11.45 4.42 3.26
CA ASN A 48 -11.39 4.99 1.93
C ASN A 48 -10.03 5.65 1.70
N ILE A 49 -9.51 5.51 0.48
CA ILE A 49 -8.30 6.17 0.04
C ILE A 49 -8.67 7.20 -1.02
N ASP A 50 -8.28 8.45 -0.80
CA ASP A 50 -8.36 9.51 -1.81
C ASP A 50 -6.96 9.70 -2.40
N VAL A 51 -6.77 9.26 -3.66
CA VAL A 51 -5.47 9.30 -4.34
C VAL A 51 -5.63 9.98 -5.69
N ALA A 52 -4.88 11.05 -5.89
CA ALA A 52 -4.61 11.62 -7.20
C ALA A 52 -3.12 11.40 -7.52
N PHE A 53 -2.85 10.76 -8.65
CA PHE A 53 -1.49 10.51 -9.11
C PHE A 53 -1.36 10.87 -10.59
N SER A 54 -0.27 11.55 -10.94
CA SER A 54 0.10 11.76 -12.34
C SER A 54 0.75 10.48 -12.86
N VAL A 55 0.15 9.83 -13.85
CA VAL A 55 0.79 8.69 -14.52
C VAL A 55 1.37 9.17 -15.84
N SER A 56 2.62 8.81 -16.09
CA SER A 56 3.25 8.98 -17.40
C SER A 56 3.06 7.70 -18.23
N GLY A 57 2.56 7.83 -19.45
CA GLY A 57 2.31 6.73 -20.37
C GLY A 57 0.94 6.83 -21.03
N THR A 58 0.67 5.96 -22.00
CA THR A 58 -0.63 5.86 -22.66
C THR A 58 -1.61 5.10 -21.77
N LEU A 59 -2.25 5.81 -20.84
CA LEU A 59 -3.45 5.32 -20.17
C LEU A 59 -4.67 5.85 -20.90
N LEU A 60 -5.62 4.95 -21.14
CA LEU A 60 -6.90 5.32 -21.71
C LEU A 60 -7.66 6.16 -20.70
N SER A 61 -8.18 7.31 -21.12
CA SER A 61 -9.10 8.11 -20.33
C SER A 61 -10.36 7.28 -20.00
N GLY A 62 -10.87 7.39 -18.78
CA GLY A 62 -12.11 6.71 -18.37
C GLY A 62 -12.06 6.04 -17.00
N ARG A 63 -13.11 5.28 -16.67
CA ARG A 63 -13.26 4.58 -15.39
C ARG A 63 -12.44 3.29 -15.37
N HIS A 64 -11.58 3.16 -14.38
CA HIS A 64 -10.69 2.02 -14.21
C HIS A 64 -10.81 1.42 -12.81
N LYS A 65 -10.50 0.13 -12.71
CA LYS A 65 -10.30 -0.56 -11.44
C LYS A 65 -8.82 -0.95 -11.33
N ILE A 66 -8.20 -0.57 -10.23
CA ILE A 66 -6.85 -1.02 -9.86
C ILE A 66 -7.02 -2.07 -8.78
N VAL A 67 -6.42 -3.24 -8.99
CA VAL A 67 -6.36 -4.33 -8.01
C VAL A 67 -4.90 -4.50 -7.62
N ILE A 68 -4.60 -4.28 -6.34
CA ILE A 68 -3.25 -4.46 -5.79
C ILE A 68 -3.28 -5.69 -4.90
N THR A 69 -2.49 -6.71 -5.28
CA THR A 69 -2.26 -7.90 -4.47
C THR A 69 -0.83 -7.87 -3.94
N MET A 70 -0.68 -7.91 -2.61
CA MET A 70 0.60 -8.04 -1.94
C MET A 70 0.73 -9.43 -1.34
N GLU A 71 1.80 -10.13 -1.74
CA GLU A 71 2.11 -11.48 -1.28
C GLU A 71 3.39 -11.45 -0.44
N ALA A 72 3.38 -12.14 0.70
CA ALA A 72 4.59 -12.38 1.47
C ALA A 72 5.33 -13.61 0.92
N ILE A 73 6.61 -13.48 0.64
CA ILE A 73 7.47 -14.54 0.13
C ILE A 73 8.60 -14.76 1.14
N ASP A 74 8.79 -16.00 1.59
CA ASP A 74 9.85 -16.35 2.52
C ASP A 74 11.23 -16.51 1.82
N PRO A 75 12.35 -16.61 2.55
CA PRO A 75 13.68 -16.82 1.95
C PRO A 75 13.83 -18.12 1.15
N MET A 76 12.91 -19.07 1.31
CA MET A 76 12.84 -20.31 0.53
C MET A 76 11.92 -20.17 -0.70
N TYR A 77 11.52 -18.94 -1.05
CA TYR A 77 10.60 -18.61 -2.16
C TYR A 77 9.19 -19.20 -2.02
N LYS A 78 8.76 -19.53 -0.80
CA LYS A 78 7.38 -19.98 -0.57
C LYS A 78 6.49 -18.78 -0.29
N LYS A 79 5.34 -18.74 -0.96
CA LYS A 79 4.29 -17.76 -0.71
C LYS A 79 3.59 -18.08 0.62
N ALA A 80 3.31 -17.06 1.41
CA ALA A 80 2.45 -17.19 2.58
C ALA A 80 1.04 -17.64 2.17
N ALA A 81 0.34 -18.33 3.08
CA ALA A 81 -1.02 -18.80 2.85
C ALA A 81 -2.06 -17.66 2.70
N GLN A 82 -1.71 -16.46 3.14
CA GLN A 82 -2.57 -15.27 3.10
C GLN A 82 -1.87 -14.18 2.28
N SER A 83 -2.65 -13.50 1.44
CA SER A 83 -2.24 -12.30 0.72
C SER A 83 -3.12 -11.13 1.13
N ILE A 84 -2.61 -9.91 0.93
CA ILE A 84 -3.38 -8.69 1.11
C ILE A 84 -3.89 -8.26 -0.26
N CYS A 85 -5.18 -7.95 -0.38
CA CYS A 85 -5.79 -7.47 -1.61
C CYS A 85 -6.54 -6.17 -1.34
N PHE A 86 -6.23 -5.13 -2.10
CA PHE A 86 -6.96 -3.87 -2.09
C PHE A 86 -7.47 -3.55 -3.49
N GLU A 87 -8.72 -3.11 -3.56
CA GLU A 87 -9.35 -2.65 -4.79
C GLU A 87 -9.59 -1.14 -4.72
N MET A 88 -9.21 -0.44 -5.77
CA MET A 88 -9.47 0.99 -5.94
C MET A 88 -10.21 1.19 -7.25
N ILE A 89 -11.32 1.93 -7.19
CA ILE A 89 -12.10 2.30 -8.37
C ILE A 89 -11.95 3.80 -8.56
N GLY A 90 -11.50 4.22 -9.74
CA GLY A 90 -11.23 5.62 -10.04
C GLY A 90 -11.45 5.96 -11.51
N ALA A 91 -11.20 7.22 -11.86
CA ALA A 91 -11.23 7.71 -13.23
C ALA A 91 -9.86 8.31 -13.59
N ILE A 92 -9.43 8.06 -14.82
CA ILE A 92 -8.22 8.63 -15.40
C ILE A 92 -8.65 9.72 -16.39
N PHE A 93 -8.01 10.87 -16.28
CA PHE A 93 -8.23 12.02 -17.15
C PHE A 93 -6.92 12.42 -17.81
N GLU A 94 -6.95 12.75 -19.10
CA GLU A 94 -5.84 13.44 -19.78
C GLU A 94 -5.69 14.84 -19.18
N GLN A 95 -4.48 15.21 -18.78
CA GLN A 95 -4.17 16.60 -18.46
C GLN A 95 -4.04 17.37 -19.78
N SER A 96 -5.02 18.21 -20.08
CA SER A 96 -5.03 19.17 -21.20
C SER A 96 -4.19 20.40 -20.90
#